data_AF-A0A350Q8T3-F1
#
_entry.id   AF-A0A350Q8T3-F1
#
_cell.length_a   1.000
_cell.length_b   1.000
_cell.length_c   1.000
_cell.angle_alpha   90.00
_cell.angle_beta   90.00
_cell.angle_gamma   90.00
#
_symmetry.space_group_name_H-M   'P 1'
#
loop_
_entity.id
_entity.type
_entity.pdbx_description
1 polymer ?
#
loop_
_entity_poly.entity_id
_entity_poly.type
_entity_poly.pdbx_seq_one_letter_code
_entity_poly.pdbx_strand_id
1 'polypeptide(L)' 'MRFATREIAFRFTDRLAVPSTEAAFEEITPELGNVLAGLYGEVPMEFERVGHTRGALTLHVKVVGDGEWNLDELIRSA' A
#
# COMPACT_ATOMS: atom_id res chain seq x y z
N MET A 1 -0.35 12.49 18.67
CA MET A 1 -0.05 13.03 17.32
C MET A 1 -1.16 12.51 16.42
N ARG A 2 -1.94 13.39 15.77
CA ARG A 2 -3.03 12.99 14.86
C ARG A 2 -2.43 12.84 13.46
N PHE A 3 -2.50 11.67 12.86
CA PHE A 3 -1.97 11.42 11.52
C PHE A 3 -3.10 11.53 10.50
N ALA A 4 -2.99 12.46 9.55
CA ALA A 4 -3.95 12.59 8.45
C ALA A 4 -3.63 11.66 7.27
N THR A 5 -2.39 11.15 7.21
CA THR A 5 -1.91 10.38 6.06
C THR A 5 -0.75 9.47 6.47
N ARG A 6 -0.73 8.23 5.96
CA ARG A 6 0.40 7.29 6.07
C ARG A 6 0.87 6.89 4.68
N GLU A 7 2.19 6.96 4.46
CA GLU A 7 2.83 6.49 3.24
C GLU A 7 3.56 5.17 3.50
N ILE A 8 3.34 4.18 2.63
CA ILE A 8 3.91 2.83 2.75
C ILE A 8 4.45 2.40 1.39
N ALA A 9 5.64 1.81 1.36
CA ALA A 9 6.23 1.24 0.15
C ALA A 9 6.20 -0.29 0.20
N PHE A 10 5.53 -0.92 -0.76
CA PHE A 10 5.56 -2.36 -0.97
C PHE A 10 6.46 -2.70 -2.15
N ARG A 11 7.42 -3.61 -1.95
CA ARG A 11 8.32 -4.07 -3.01
C ARG A 11 8.17 -5.58 -3.19
N PHE A 12 7.71 -5.98 -4.37
CA PHE A 12 7.53 -7.38 -4.74
C PHE A 12 8.84 -7.90 -5.33
N THR A 13 9.60 -8.68 -4.55
CA THR A 13 10.95 -9.11 -4.93
C THR A 13 10.97 -10.18 -6.01
N ASP A 14 9.88 -10.95 -6.15
CA ASP A 14 9.73 -11.91 -7.23
C ASP A 14 9.23 -11.22 -8.51
N ARG A 15 10.20 -10.84 -9.35
CA ARG A 15 9.93 -10.16 -10.63
C ARG A 15 9.26 -11.06 -11.68
N LEU A 16 9.32 -12.38 -11.52
CA LEU A 16 8.74 -13.34 -12.46
C LEU A 16 7.25 -13.55 -12.15
N ALA A 17 6.92 -13.61 -10.85
CA ALA A 17 5.54 -13.67 -10.40
C ALA A 17 4.83 -12.31 -10.50
N VAL A 18 5.55 -11.21 -10.19
CA VAL A 18 4.98 -9.86 -10.14
C VAL A 18 5.88 -8.87 -10.90
N PRO A 19 5.74 -8.79 -12.24
CA PRO A 19 6.51 -7.84 -13.03
C PRO A 19 5.98 -6.41 -12.82
N SER A 20 6.83 -5.39 -13.02
CA SER A 20 6.43 -3.98 -12.97
C SER A 20 5.65 -3.55 -14.23
N THR A 21 4.49 -4.18 -14.46
CA THR A 21 3.55 -3.90 -15.55
C THR A 21 2.26 -3.29 -15.01
N GLU A 22 1.48 -2.67 -15.91
CA GLU A 22 0.16 -2.13 -15.57
C GLU A 22 -0.84 -3.24 -15.22
N ALA A 23 -0.81 -4.36 -15.94
CA ALA A 23 -1.63 -5.52 -15.61
C ALA A 23 -1.37 -6.06 -14.20
N ALA A 24 -0.10 -6.19 -13.78
CA ALA A 24 0.24 -6.65 -12.44
C ALA A 24 -0.17 -5.62 -11.36
N PHE A 25 -0.13 -4.32 -11.69
CA PHE A 25 -0.63 -3.27 -10.79
C PHE A 25 -2.14 -3.37 -10.60
N GLU A 26 -2.90 -3.49 -11.68
CA GLU A 26 -4.36 -3.64 -11.65
C GLU A 26 -4.80 -4.93 -10.93
N GLU A 27 -4.02 -6.00 -11.04
CA GLU A 27 -4.29 -7.28 -10.38
C GLU A 27 -4.03 -7.22 -8.87
N ILE A 28 -2.92 -6.61 -8.44
CA ILE A 28 -2.49 -6.62 -7.03
C ILE A 28 -3.17 -5.55 -6.19
N THR A 29 -3.47 -4.38 -6.75
CA THR A 29 -3.99 -3.25 -5.97
C THR A 29 -5.31 -3.55 -5.25
N PRO A 30 -6.29 -4.30 -5.81
CA PRO A 30 -7.50 -4.68 -5.08
C PRO A 30 -7.22 -5.64 -3.92
N GLU A 31 -6.36 -6.64 -4.12
CA GLU A 31 -6.00 -7.59 -3.05
C GLU A 31 -5.26 -6.89 -1.92
N LEU A 32 -4.28 -6.06 -2.25
CA LEU A 32 -3.53 -5.27 -1.28
C LEU A 32 -4.44 -4.28 -0.56
N GLY A 33 -5.38 -3.66 -1.29
CA GLY A 33 -6.40 -2.79 -0.71
C GLY A 33 -7.27 -3.51 0.33
N ASN A 34 -7.72 -4.74 0.07
CA ASN A 34 -8.49 -5.53 1.02
C ASN A 34 -7.70 -5.87 2.29
N VAL A 35 -6.42 -6.25 2.14
CA VAL A 35 -5.53 -6.53 3.28
C VAL A 35 -5.34 -5.27 4.13
N LEU A 36 -5.08 -4.14 3.48
CA LEU A 36 -4.88 -2.86 4.16
C LEU A 36 -6.17 -2.35 4.81
N ALA A 37 -7.33 -2.54 4.19
CA ALA A 37 -8.61 -2.18 4.79
C ALA A 37 -8.87 -2.97 6.08
N GLY A 38 -8.45 -4.23 6.16
CA GLY A 38 -8.48 -5.00 7.40
C GLY A 38 -7.60 -4.44 8.52
N LEU A 39 -6.54 -3.68 8.19
CA LEU A 39 -5.61 -3.09 9.15
C LEU A 39 -5.95 -1.64 9.52
N TYR A 40 -6.39 -0.83 8.55
CA TYR A 40 -6.61 0.61 8.69
C TYR A 40 -8.10 1.01 8.71
N GLY A 41 -9.01 0.05 8.52
CA GLY A 41 -10.42 0.32 8.27
C GLY A 41 -10.70 0.69 6.81
N GLU A 42 -11.97 0.89 6.48
CA GLU A 42 -12.44 1.30 5.14
C GLU A 42 -12.16 2.78 4.86
N VAL A 43 -10.89 3.17 4.93
CA VAL A 43 -10.41 4.52 4.64
C VAL A 43 -9.93 4.64 3.19
N PRO A 44 -10.00 5.84 2.58
CA PRO A 44 -9.46 6.08 1.26
C PRO A 44 -7.97 5.70 1.14
N MET A 45 -7.62 4.97 0.08
CA MET A 45 -6.24 4.58 -0.23
C MET A 45 -5.92 4.93 -1.68
N GLU A 46 -4.75 5.55 -1.89
CA GLU A 46 -4.20 5.86 -3.20
C GLU A 46 -2.98 4.95 -3.45
N PHE A 47 -2.94 4.31 -4.62
CA PHE A 47 -1.84 3.44 -5.03
C PHE A 47 -1.10 4.07 -6.21
N GLU A 48 0.21 4.14 -6.12
CA GLU A 48 1.09 4.61 -7.18
C GLU A 48 2.14 3.55 -7.47
N ARG A 49 2.26 3.14 -8.73
CA ARG A 49 3.39 2.30 -9.16
C ARG A 49 4.62 3.19 -9.33
N VAL A 50 5.67 2.89 -8.59
CA VAL A 50 6.94 3.62 -8.63
C VAL A 50 8.08 2.74 -9.15
N GLY A 51 9.06 3.37 -9.80
CA GLY A 51 10.26 2.70 -10.30
C GLY A 51 10.20 2.23 -11.77
N HIS A 52 11.20 1.45 -12.19
CA HIS A 52 11.40 1.06 -13.59
C HIS A 52 10.51 -0.12 -14.02
N THR A 53 10.03 -0.07 -15.26
CA THR A 53 9.17 -1.10 -15.90
C THR A 53 9.83 -2.47 -16.05
N ARG A 54 11.17 -2.55 -16.03
CA ARG A 54 11.92 -3.82 -16.12
C ARG A 54 12.30 -4.42 -14.76
N GLY A 55 11.83 -3.82 -13.67
CA GLY A 55 12.16 -4.21 -12.30
C GLY A 55 11.04 -4.97 -11.58
N ALA A 56 11.32 -5.28 -10.32
CA ALA A 56 10.30 -5.64 -9.34
C ALA A 56 9.22 -4.57 -9.26
N LEU A 57 7.95 -4.97 -9.15
CA LEU A 57 6.87 -4.02 -8.87
C LEU A 57 7.13 -3.37 -7.51
N THR A 58 7.08 -2.04 -7.48
CA THR A 58 7.10 -1.27 -6.23
C THR A 58 5.88 -0.37 -6.21
N LEU A 59 5.10 -0.43 -5.14
CA LEU A 59 3.90 0.37 -4.94
C LEU A 59 4.14 1.32 -3.78
N HIS A 60 3.92 2.60 -4.02
CA HIS A 60 3.67 3.57 -2.96
C HIS A 60 2.18 3.60 -2.67
N VAL A 61 1.84 3.50 -1.39
CA VAL A 61 0.46 3.51 -0.91
C VAL A 61 0.31 4.65 0.05
N LYS A 62 -0.67 5.50 -0.21
CA LYS A 62 -1.05 6.59 0.66
C LYS A 62 -2.41 6.29 1.25
N VAL A 63 -2.44 6.06 2.55
CA VAL A 63 -3.66 5.83 3.33
C VAL A 63 -4.09 7.17 3.91
N VAL A 64 -5.26 7.67 3.51
CA VAL A 64 -5.80 8.96 3.98
C VAL A 64 -6.92 8.67 4.95
N GLY A 65 -6.69 8.94 6.24
CA GLY A 65 -7.68 8.74 7.29
C GLY A 65 -8.19 10.08 7.83
N ASP A 66 -9.50 10.21 7.99
CA ASP A 66 -10.11 11.20 8.88
C ASP A 66 -10.32 10.54 10.25
N GLY A 67 -9.28 10.48 11.10
CA GLY A 67 -9.39 9.79 12.38
C GLY A 67 -8.21 9.96 13.35
N GLU A 68 -8.50 9.86 14.65
CA GLU A 68 -7.49 9.86 15.73
C GLU A 68 -6.83 8.48 15.85
N TRP A 69 -5.85 8.19 14.99
CA TRP A 69 -5.04 6.98 15.17
C TRP A 69 -3.92 7.22 16.18
N ASN A 70 -3.89 6.36 17.19
CA ASN A 70 -2.87 6.37 18.22
C ASN A 70 -1.59 5.69 17.67
N LEU A 71 -0.42 6.20 18.06
CA LEU A 71 0.89 5.69 17.60
C LEU A 71 1.15 4.22 17.98
N ASP A 72 0.68 3.77 19.15
CA ASP A 72 0.76 2.38 19.60
C ASP A 72 -0.08 1.43 18.75
N GLU A 73 -1.28 1.82 18.30
CA GLU A 73 -2.09 1.02 17.36
C GLU A 73 -1.39 0.90 15.99
N LEU A 74 -0.65 1.94 15.62
CA LEU A 74 0.05 2.06 14.35
C LEU A 74 1.34 1.22 14.28
N ILE A 75 1.99 1.01 15.44
CA ILE A 75 3.23 0.22 15.59
C ILE A 75 2.94 -1.27 15.85
N ARG A 76 1.87 -1.61 16.58
CA ARG A 76 1.56 -3.01 16.93
C ARG A 76 0.97 -3.84 15.78
N SER A 77 0.58 -3.18 14.70
CA SER A 77 0.01 -3.81 13.49
C SER A 77 1.05 -4.09 12.40
N ALA A 78 2.33 -3.80 12.66
CA ALA A 78 3.48 -4.05 11.77
C ALA A 78 4.34 -5.21 12.32
#